data_AF-A0A2N2D0M2-F1
#
_entry.id   AF-A0A2N2D0M2-F1
#
_cell.length_a   1.000
_cell.length_b   1.000
_cell.length_c   1.000
_cell.angle_alpha   90.00
_cell.angle_beta   90.00
_cell.angle_gamma   90.00
#
_symmetry.space_group_name_H-M   'P 1'
#
loop_
_entity.id
_entity.type
_entity.pdbx_description
1 polymer ?
#
loop_
_entity_poly.entity_id
_entity_poly.type
_entity_poly.pdbx_seq_one_letter_code
_entity_poly.pdbx_strand_id
1 'polypeptide(L)'
;MNEYQITFLFYVFIYYLLKVGICAACYLVTKLLKKRALQRHEQYKILFMKKRADELERWKVAYGSYDRQKDIPTLEALELPKLVTNQNSFTAYSNASKGYFKFGMSA
;
A
#
# COMPACT_ATOMS: atom_id res chain seq x y z
N MET A 1 -18.91 -69.39 7.17
CA MET A 1 -19.21 -67.96 6.96
C MET A 1 -19.81 -67.83 5.57
N ASN A 2 -20.94 -67.13 5.43
CA ASN A 2 -21.68 -67.13 4.16
C ASN A 2 -21.01 -66.19 3.15
N GLU A 3 -21.04 -66.53 1.87
CA GLU A 3 -20.33 -65.79 0.80
C GLU A 3 -20.78 -64.32 0.70
N TYR A 4 -22.07 -64.09 0.96
CA TYR A 4 -22.68 -62.76 1.06
C TYR A 4 -22.14 -61.90 2.22
N GLN A 5 -21.74 -62.52 3.34
CA GLN A 5 -21.19 -61.79 4.48
C GLN A 5 -19.77 -61.30 4.19
N ILE A 6 -18.98 -62.09 3.46
CA ILE A 6 -17.60 -61.74 3.09
C ILE A 6 -17.59 -60.56 2.11
N THR A 7 -18.44 -60.62 1.09
CA THR A 7 -18.58 -59.53 0.11
C THR A 7 -19.07 -58.25 0.75
N PHE A 8 -20.08 -58.32 1.63
CA PHE A 8 -20.54 -57.15 2.39
C PHE A 8 -19.43 -56.52 3.23
N LEU A 9 -18.66 -57.32 3.95
CA LEU A 9 -17.57 -56.84 4.80
C LEU A 9 -16.47 -56.14 3.98
N PHE A 10 -16.18 -56.66 2.79
CA PHE A 10 -15.19 -56.08 1.88
C PHE A 10 -15.64 -54.71 1.34
N TYR A 11 -16.91 -54.58 0.95
CA TYR A 11 -17.46 -53.29 0.52
C TYR A 11 -17.45 -52.25 1.65
N VAL A 12 -17.85 -52.64 2.86
CA VAL A 12 -17.82 -51.77 4.03
C VAL A 12 -16.38 -51.34 4.35
N PHE A 13 -15.42 -52.26 4.26
CA PHE A 13 -14.01 -51.97 4.46
C PHE A 13 -13.48 -50.93 3.45
N ILE A 14 -13.73 -51.14 2.16
CA ILE A 14 -13.34 -50.18 1.11
C ILE A 14 -14.01 -48.82 1.32
N TYR A 15 -15.29 -48.82 1.67
CA TYR A 15 -16.04 -47.60 1.94
C TYR A 15 -15.39 -46.76 3.05
N TYR A 16 -15.03 -47.39 4.16
CA TYR A 16 -14.35 -46.70 5.25
C TYR A 16 -12.93 -46.26 4.88
N LEU A 17 -12.18 -47.07 4.13
CA LEU A 17 -10.85 -46.70 3.62
C LEU A 17 -10.91 -45.42 2.78
N LEU A 18 -11.84 -45.36 1.82
CA LEU A 18 -12.06 -44.19 0.98
C LEU A 18 -12.50 -42.97 1.81
N LYS A 19 -13.44 -43.16 2.73
CA LYS A 19 -13.93 -42.08 3.59
C LYS A 19 -12.80 -41.49 4.44
N VAL A 20 -11.96 -42.32 5.04
CA VAL A 20 -10.79 -41.89 5.83
C VAL A 20 -9.76 -41.22 4.93
N GLY A 21 -9.50 -41.77 3.75
CA GLY A 21 -8.58 -41.20 2.77
C GLY A 21 -8.97 -39.79 2.34
N ILE A 22 -10.25 -39.57 2.04
CA ILE A 22 -10.78 -38.24 1.69
C ILE A 22 -10.63 -37.26 2.86
N CYS A 23 -11.01 -37.67 4.08
CA CYS A 23 -10.86 -36.83 5.27
C CYS A 23 -9.40 -36.43 5.51
N ALA A 24 -8.46 -37.37 5.38
CA ALA A 24 -7.04 -37.12 5.54
C ALA A 24 -6.51 -36.16 4.46
N ALA A 25 -6.92 -36.35 3.20
CA ALA A 25 -6.54 -35.47 2.09
C ALA A 25 -7.03 -34.03 2.33
N CYS A 26 -8.30 -33.85 2.71
CA CYS A 26 -8.86 -32.55 3.06
C CYS A 26 -8.10 -31.88 4.22
N TYR A 27 -7.72 -32.64 5.24
CA TYR A 27 -6.94 -32.13 6.36
C TYR A 27 -5.56 -31.61 5.92
N LEU A 28 -4.85 -32.36 5.08
CA LEU A 28 -3.55 -31.96 4.55
C LEU A 28 -3.66 -30.69 3.69
N VAL A 29 -4.64 -30.65 2.79
CA VAL A 29 -4.91 -29.46 1.95
C VAL A 29 -5.17 -28.24 2.81
N THR A 30 -5.98 -28.39 3.86
CA THR A 30 -6.28 -27.29 4.80
C THR A 30 -5.01 -26.79 5.51
N LYS A 31 -4.12 -27.69 5.92
CA LYS A 31 -2.83 -27.30 6.52
C LYS A 31 -1.93 -26.55 5.53
N LEU A 32 -1.86 -26.99 4.28
CA LEU A 32 -1.08 -26.31 3.24
C LEU A 32 -1.65 -24.91 2.94
N LEU A 33 -2.97 -24.78 2.83
CA LEU A 33 -3.65 -23.51 2.63
C LEU A 33 -3.37 -22.52 3.77
N LYS A 34 -3.45 -22.98 5.03
CA LYS A 34 -3.12 -22.14 6.20
C LYS A 34 -1.69 -21.62 6.14
N LYS A 35 -0.71 -22.48 5.81
CA LYS A 35 0.69 -22.06 5.66
C LYS A 35 0.85 -21.00 4.58
N ARG A 36 0.25 -21.21 3.41
CA ARG A 36 0.29 -20.25 2.30
C ARG A 36 -0.39 -18.92 2.64
N ALA A 37 -1.52 -18.97 3.34
CA ALA A 37 -2.23 -17.78 3.77
C ALA A 37 -1.40 -16.96 4.77
N LEU A 38 -0.74 -17.61 5.72
CA LEU A 38 0.14 -16.94 6.69
C LEU A 38 1.34 -16.28 6.00
N GLN A 39 2.01 -17.00 5.10
CA GLN A 39 3.14 -16.46 4.34
C GLN A 39 2.74 -15.22 3.51
N ARG A 40 1.59 -15.29 2.82
CA ARG A 40 1.09 -14.12 2.08
C ARG A 40 0.76 -12.96 3.03
N HIS A 41 0.13 -13.24 4.16
CA HIS A 41 -0.18 -12.20 5.14
C HIS A 41 1.09 -11.51 5.66
N GLU A 42 2.15 -12.27 5.97
CA GLU A 42 3.44 -11.71 6.40
C GLU A 42 4.05 -10.82 5.31
N GLN A 43 4.04 -11.27 4.05
CA GLN A 43 4.51 -10.47 2.92
C GLN A 43 3.74 -9.16 2.78
N TYR A 44 2.42 -9.20 2.85
CA TYR A 44 1.60 -7.98 2.80
C TYR A 44 1.90 -7.05 3.97
N LYS A 45 2.05 -7.58 5.19
CA LYS A 45 2.38 -6.77 6.37
C LYS A 45 3.70 -6.01 6.18
N ILE A 46 4.73 -6.69 5.67
CA ILE A 46 6.03 -6.06 5.39
C ILE A 46 5.88 -4.96 4.34
N LEU A 47 5.15 -5.23 3.25
CA LEU A 47 4.90 -4.24 2.19
C LEU A 47 4.13 -3.01 2.71
N PHE A 48 3.11 -3.20 3.55
CA PHE A 48 2.37 -2.10 4.16
C PHE A 48 3.23 -1.26 5.10
N MET A 49 4.08 -1.91 5.91
CA MET A 49 5.00 -1.19 6.79
C MET A 49 6.01 -0.36 6.00
N LYS A 50 6.57 -0.93 4.93
CA LYS A 50 7.46 -0.20 4.03
C LYS A 50 6.76 0.99 3.39
N LYS A 51 5.56 0.79 2.84
CA LYS A 51 4.77 1.86 2.22
C LYS A 51 4.45 2.99 3.21
N ARG A 52 4.14 2.63 4.46
CA ARG A 52 3.88 3.62 5.53
C ARG A 52 5.13 4.42 5.89
N ALA A 53 6.31 3.79 5.89
CA ALA A 53 7.58 4.49 6.08
C ALA A 53 7.88 5.45 4.92
N ASP A 54 7.72 4.99 3.68
CA ASP A 54 7.91 5.82 2.48
C ASP A 54 6.95 7.01 2.46
N GLU A 55 5.69 6.81 2.87
CA GLU A 55 4.71 7.88 3.03
C GLU A 55 5.17 8.88 4.09
N LEU A 56 5.58 8.43 5.28
CA LEU A 56 6.09 9.30 6.35
C LEU A 56 7.25 10.18 5.89
N GLU A 57 8.20 9.63 5.12
CA GLU A 57 9.29 10.42 4.54
C GLU A 57 8.79 11.49 3.57
N ARG A 58 7.85 11.13 2.68
CA ARG A 58 7.23 12.10 1.75
C ARG A 58 6.50 13.21 2.50
N TRP A 59 5.74 12.87 3.53
CA TRP A 59 5.07 13.87 4.38
C TRP A 59 6.09 14.76 5.08
N LYS A 60 7.17 14.21 5.63
CA LYS A 60 8.24 15.00 6.27
C LYS A 60 8.86 16.02 5.31
N VAL A 61 9.12 15.61 4.06
CA VAL A 61 9.65 16.52 3.03
C VAL A 61 8.62 17.60 2.67
N ALA A 62 7.37 17.23 2.46
CA ALA A 62 6.29 18.17 2.15
C ALA A 62 6.12 19.22 3.26
N TYR A 63 5.99 18.78 4.52
CA TYR A 63 5.90 19.68 5.67
C TYR A 63 7.15 20.54 5.83
N GLY A 64 8.35 19.98 5.68
CA GLY A 64 9.58 20.76 5.76
C GLY A 64 9.68 21.85 4.68
N SER A 65 9.17 21.58 3.47
CA SER A 65 9.11 22.59 2.41
C SER A 65 8.02 23.65 2.64
N TYR A 66 6.94 23.30 3.32
CA TYR A 66 5.86 24.22 3.68
C TYR A 66 6.28 25.14 4.83
N ASP A 67 6.92 24.61 5.87
CA ASP A 67 7.43 25.41 6.99
C ASP A 67 8.52 26.37 6.52
N ARG A 68 9.45 25.91 5.66
CA ARG A 68 10.43 26.81 5.01
C ARG A 68 9.79 27.92 4.19
N GLN A 69 8.59 27.72 3.63
CA GLN A 69 7.86 28.77 2.90
C GLN A 69 7.16 29.76 3.83
N LYS A 70 6.72 29.32 5.02
CA LYS A 70 6.15 30.21 6.05
C LYS A 70 7.19 31.16 6.65
N ASP A 71 8.42 30.67 6.80
CA ASP A 71 9.54 31.46 7.34
C ASP A 71 10.11 32.46 6.33
N ILE A 72 9.75 32.33 5.04
CA ILE A 72 9.98 33.40 4.07
C ILE A 72 8.96 34.48 4.42
N PRO A 73 9.39 35.66 4.92
CA PRO A 73 8.46 36.75 5.15
C PRO A 73 7.72 36.97 3.84
N THR A 74 6.38 36.92 3.89
CA THR A 74 5.54 37.29 2.75
C THR A 74 5.90 38.74 2.45
N LEU A 75 6.85 38.93 1.52
CA LEU A 75 7.25 40.23 1.02
C LEU A 75 5.97 40.79 0.44
N GLU A 76 5.38 41.72 1.20
CA GLU A 76 4.29 42.59 0.80
C GLU A 76 4.50 42.91 -0.68
N ALA A 77 3.54 42.49 -1.51
CA ALA A 77 3.71 42.40 -2.95
C ALA A 77 4.37 43.68 -3.47
N LEU A 78 5.67 43.62 -3.75
CA LEU A 78 6.41 44.80 -4.15
C LEU A 78 5.74 45.31 -5.41
N GLU A 79 5.25 46.54 -5.34
CA GLU A 79 4.63 47.20 -6.49
C GLU A 79 5.58 47.08 -7.68
N LEU A 80 5.03 46.63 -8.81
CA LEU A 80 5.71 46.34 -10.06
C LEU A 80 6.77 47.39 -10.50
N PRO A 81 6.62 48.71 -10.21
CA PRO A 81 7.65 49.70 -10.59
C PRO A 81 9.00 49.48 -9.91
N LYS A 82 9.04 48.88 -8.70
CA LYS A 82 10.28 48.66 -7.95
C LYS A 82 11.05 47.41 -8.38
N LEU A 83 10.41 46.49 -9.11
CA LEU A 83 11.06 45.28 -9.63
C LEU A 83 11.92 45.57 -10.86
N VAL A 84 11.54 46.53 -11.70
CA VAL A 84 12.27 46.86 -12.94
C VAL A 84 13.60 47.55 -12.65
N THR A 85 13.69 48.28 -11.53
CA THR A 85 14.90 49.02 -11.13
C THR A 85 15.87 48.21 -10.25
N ASN A 86 15.53 46.98 -9.86
CA ASN A 86 16.37 46.16 -9.00
C ASN A 86 17.32 45.26 -9.83
N GLN A 87 18.63 45.37 -9.59
CA GLN A 87 19.65 44.57 -10.28
C GLN A 87 19.49 43.05 -10.10
N ASN A 88 18.82 42.59 -9.03
CA ASN A 88 18.54 41.17 -8.77
C ASN A 88 17.11 40.76 -9.18
N SER A 89 16.48 41.49 -10.09
CA SER A 89 15.10 41.26 -10.53
C SER A 89 14.82 39.85 -11.06
N PHE A 90 15.81 39.19 -11.67
CA PHE A 90 15.64 37.86 -12.27
C PHE A 90 15.26 36.76 -11.25
N THR A 91 15.67 36.89 -9.98
CA THR A 91 15.28 35.94 -8.91
C THR A 91 13.95 36.30 -8.26
N ALA A 92 13.49 37.55 -8.38
CA ALA A 92 12.17 37.97 -7.90
C ALA A 92 11.03 37.45 -8.79
N TYR A 93 11.22 37.42 -10.11
CA TYR A 93 10.22 36.91 -11.06
C TYR A 93 9.95 35.41 -10.92
N SER A 94 10.95 34.60 -10.56
CA SER A 94 10.78 33.14 -10.43
C SER A 94 9.94 32.73 -9.22
N ASN A 95 9.89 33.57 -8.18
CA ASN A 95 9.07 33.37 -7.00
C ASN A 95 7.64 33.92 -7.17
N ALA A 96 7.47 35.02 -7.93
CA ALA A 96 6.15 35.58 -8.22
C ALA A 96 5.30 34.69 -9.15
N SER A 97 5.90 34.06 -10.16
CA SER A 97 5.16 33.21 -11.12
C SER A 97 4.56 31.95 -10.46
N LYS A 98 5.14 31.46 -9.37
CA LYS A 98 4.57 30.33 -8.59
C LYS A 98 3.28 30.70 -7.86
N GLY A 99 3.06 31.97 -7.52
CA GLY A 99 1.82 32.44 -6.89
C GLY A 99 0.63 32.46 -7.85
N TYR A 100 0.86 32.76 -9.13
CA TYR A 100 -0.20 32.86 -10.14
C TYR A 100 -0.68 31.50 -10.68
N PHE A 101 0.13 30.44 -10.58
CA PHE A 101 -0.30 29.10 -11.02
C PHE A 101 -1.35 28.46 -10.08
N LYS A 102 -1.56 29.02 -8.88
CA LYS A 102 -2.54 28.52 -7.91
C LYS A 102 -3.99 28.96 -8.20
N PHE A 103 -4.22 29.85 -9.16
CA PHE A 103 -5.56 30.33 -9.54
C PHE A 103 -6.07 29.82 -10.91
N GLY A 104 -5.31 28.97 -11.61
CA GLY A 104 -5.64 28.48 -12.97
C GLY A 104 -6.22 27.07 -13.08
N MET A 105 -6.59 26.42 -11.98
CA MET A 105 -7.27 25.11 -11.99
C MET A 105 -8.56 25.15 -11.15
N SER A 106 -9.53 25.91 -11.65
CA SER A 106 -10.97 25.73 -11.35
C SER A 106 -11.78 26.39 -12.45
N ALA A 107 -12.02 25.62 -13.52
CA ALA A 107 -13.18 25.61 -14.41
C ALA A 107 -12.85 24.74 -15.63
#